data_AF-A0A2V7U6G5-F1
#
_entry.id   AF-A0A2V7U6G5-F1
#
_cell.length_a   1.000
_cell.length_b   1.000
_cell.length_c   1.000
_cell.angle_alpha   90.00
_cell.angle_beta   90.00
_cell.angle_gamma   90.00
#
_symmetry.space_group_name_H-M   'P 1'
#
loop_
_entity.id
_entity.type
_entity.pdbx_description
1 polymer ?
#
loop_
_entity_poly.entity_id
_entity_poly.type
_entity_poly.pdbx_seq_one_letter_code
_entity_poly.pdbx_strand_id
1 'polypeptide(L)'
;MAAALICSQDDLQPDLGQTVLWRTGIERHLARRFEDARTMALAAKPDLVVVDRDLPKADQLIASLREDPSTRRVSIAIVARGDLDPAEVALLEAGANAILRLPPGPDWDDRLMRLLDVPPRREARLPVEFGVDTLGTGVGERVPAQAVNLSRSGILIETSAELGVGDDLELEFSLEGEALLAHGRVVRRGAPRFFGVQFAPLPDYAAVTIERFVGSPEA
;
A
#
# COMPACT_ATOMS: atom_id res chain seq x y z
N MET A 1 -11.87 -8.94 -10.98
CA MET A 1 -10.95 -10.10 -10.95
C MET A 1 -9.58 -9.51 -10.70
N ALA A 2 -8.88 -9.92 -9.66
CA ALA A 2 -7.59 -9.31 -9.34
C ALA A 2 -6.53 -9.81 -10.32
N ALA A 3 -5.62 -8.94 -10.75
CA ALA A 3 -4.53 -9.29 -11.64
C ALA A 3 -3.19 -9.19 -10.90
N ALA A 4 -2.35 -10.20 -11.06
CA ALA A 4 -1.00 -10.23 -10.51
C ALA A 4 0.03 -10.39 -11.63
N LEU A 5 1.09 -9.58 -11.59
CA LEU A 5 2.26 -9.74 -12.42
C LEU A 5 3.39 -10.37 -11.61
N ILE A 6 3.88 -11.54 -12.02
CA ILE A 6 4.96 -12.25 -11.36
C ILE A 6 6.23 -12.09 -12.21
N CYS A 7 7.24 -11.48 -11.60
CA CYS A 7 8.52 -11.15 -12.20
C CYS A 7 9.61 -12.09 -11.62
N SER A 8 9.88 -13.21 -12.28
CA SER A 8 10.91 -14.18 -11.86
C SER A 8 11.54 -14.85 -13.07
N GLN A 9 12.82 -15.24 -12.96
CA GLN A 9 13.47 -16.11 -13.95
C GLN A 9 13.11 -17.58 -13.73
N ASP A 10 12.79 -17.95 -12.50
CA ASP A 10 12.48 -19.31 -12.09
C ASP A 10 10.98 -19.56 -12.15
N ASP A 11 10.60 -20.84 -12.17
CA ASP A 11 9.22 -21.23 -11.97
C ASP A 11 8.90 -21.18 -10.47
N LEU A 12 8.09 -20.20 -10.06
CA LEU A 12 7.63 -20.05 -8.67
C LEU A 12 6.37 -20.86 -8.37
N GLN A 13 5.77 -21.52 -9.37
CA GLN A 13 4.56 -22.33 -9.16
C GLN A 13 4.73 -23.43 -8.09
N PRO A 14 5.88 -24.13 -7.95
CA PRO A 14 6.04 -25.14 -6.91
C PRO A 14 5.86 -24.58 -5.49
N ASP A 15 6.33 -23.35 -5.25
CA ASP A 15 6.23 -22.69 -3.94
C ASP A 15 4.89 -21.97 -3.76
N LEU A 16 4.42 -21.29 -4.81
CA LEU A 16 3.24 -20.42 -4.75
C LEU A 16 1.92 -21.10 -5.11
N GLY A 17 1.97 -22.32 -5.66
CA GLY A 17 0.81 -23.04 -6.20
C GLY A 17 -0.29 -23.36 -5.19
N GLN A 18 0.05 -23.37 -3.89
CA GLN A 18 -0.91 -23.61 -2.80
C GLN A 18 -1.42 -22.31 -2.16
N THR A 19 -0.93 -21.15 -2.60
CA THR A 19 -1.28 -19.85 -2.01
C THR A 19 -2.51 -19.25 -2.67
N VAL A 20 -3.04 -18.17 -2.08
CA VAL A 20 -4.08 -17.34 -2.73
C VAL A 20 -3.71 -16.92 -4.16
N LEU A 21 -2.43 -16.66 -4.45
CA LEU A 21 -1.97 -16.16 -5.75
C LEU A 21 -2.31 -17.12 -6.91
N TRP A 22 -2.40 -18.43 -6.65
CA TRP A 22 -2.73 -19.46 -7.65
C TRP A 22 -4.21 -19.85 -7.72
N ARG A 23 -5.08 -19.20 -6.93
CA ARG A 23 -6.53 -19.44 -6.98
C ARG A 23 -7.14 -18.95 -8.31
N THR A 24 -8.31 -19.47 -8.64
CA THR A 24 -9.03 -19.20 -9.91
C THR A 24 -9.49 -17.74 -10.05
N GLY A 25 -9.59 -16.99 -8.95
CA GLY A 25 -10.02 -15.59 -8.94
C GLY A 25 -8.92 -14.56 -9.25
N ILE A 26 -7.68 -15.01 -9.46
CA ILE A 26 -6.53 -14.16 -9.76
C ILE A 26 -6.01 -14.47 -11.17
N GLU A 27 -6.04 -13.46 -12.03
CA GLU A 27 -5.37 -13.47 -13.32
C GLU A 27 -3.86 -13.28 -13.09
N ARG A 28 -3.03 -14.11 -13.74
CA ARG A 28 -1.58 -14.11 -13.54
C ARG A 28 -0.87 -13.84 -14.86
N HIS A 29 -0.02 -12.82 -14.84
CA HIS A 29 0.94 -12.53 -15.91
C HIS A 29 2.35 -12.90 -15.43
N LEU A 30 3.17 -13.41 -16.33
CA LEU A 30 4.55 -13.81 -16.02
C LEU A 30 5.52 -13.00 -16.87
N ALA A 31 6.51 -12.38 -16.22
CA ALA A 31 7.62 -11.70 -16.87
C ALA A 31 8.95 -12.25 -16.37
N ARG A 32 9.85 -12.62 -17.28
CA ARG A 32 11.16 -13.18 -16.93
C ARG A 32 12.31 -12.18 -17.02
N ARG A 33 12.03 -10.97 -17.53
CA ARG A 33 13.02 -9.93 -17.80
C ARG A 33 12.46 -8.58 -17.38
N PHE A 34 13.37 -7.68 -17.02
CA PHE A 34 13.09 -6.30 -16.64
C PHE A 34 12.18 -5.57 -17.66
N GLU A 35 12.54 -5.60 -18.95
CA GLU A 35 11.78 -4.89 -20.01
C GLU A 35 10.37 -5.48 -20.20
N ASP A 36 10.25 -6.80 -20.15
CA ASP A 36 8.97 -7.50 -20.28
C ASP A 36 8.06 -7.17 -19.09
N ALA A 37 8.61 -7.16 -17.88
CA ALA A 37 7.89 -6.82 -16.66
C ALA A 37 7.34 -5.39 -16.71
N ARG A 38 8.16 -4.43 -17.14
CA ARG A 38 7.75 -3.03 -17.28
C ARG A 38 6.64 -2.88 -18.33
N THR A 39 6.80 -3.52 -19.48
CA THR A 39 5.79 -3.50 -20.56
C THR A 39 4.47 -4.12 -20.10
N MET A 40 4.53 -5.25 -19.40
CA MET A 40 3.33 -5.93 -18.89
C MET A 40 2.66 -5.16 -17.76
N ALA A 41 3.42 -4.53 -16.86
CA ALA A 41 2.84 -3.73 -15.78
C ALA A 41 1.98 -2.57 -16.33
N LEU A 42 2.44 -1.93 -17.41
CA LEU A 42 1.71 -0.87 -18.11
C LEU A 42 0.46 -1.40 -18.84
N ALA A 43 0.58 -2.54 -19.50
CA ALA A 43 -0.49 -3.09 -20.33
C ALA A 43 -1.58 -3.79 -19.51
N ALA A 44 -1.19 -4.63 -18.56
CA ALA A 44 -2.10 -5.45 -17.77
C ALA A 44 -2.69 -4.72 -16.57
N LYS A 45 -2.05 -3.62 -16.10
CA LYS A 45 -2.45 -2.86 -14.91
C LYS A 45 -2.76 -3.78 -13.71
N PRO A 46 -1.78 -4.58 -13.26
CA PRO A 46 -2.00 -5.52 -12.17
C PRO A 46 -2.34 -4.78 -10.87
N ASP A 47 -3.06 -5.44 -9.96
CA ASP A 47 -3.29 -4.98 -8.59
C ASP A 47 -2.06 -5.24 -7.70
N LEU A 48 -1.29 -6.27 -8.05
CA LEU A 48 -0.08 -6.70 -7.36
C LEU A 48 1.03 -7.07 -8.35
N VAL A 49 2.24 -6.59 -8.09
CA VAL A 49 3.47 -7.08 -8.72
C VAL A 49 4.24 -7.89 -7.69
N VAL A 50 4.55 -9.14 -8.02
CA VAL A 50 5.41 -10.02 -7.23
C VAL A 50 6.77 -10.06 -7.91
N VAL A 51 7.81 -9.57 -7.25
CA VAL A 51 9.17 -9.53 -7.77
C VAL A 51 10.03 -10.54 -7.03
N ASP A 52 10.64 -11.47 -7.75
CA ASP A 52 11.65 -12.35 -7.18
C ASP A 52 12.89 -11.54 -6.80
N ARG A 53 13.37 -11.72 -5.57
CA ARG A 53 14.60 -11.09 -5.09
C ARG A 53 15.78 -11.37 -6.03
N ASP A 54 15.83 -12.58 -6.56
CA ASP A 54 16.94 -13.04 -7.39
C ASP A 54 16.77 -12.61 -8.87
N LEU A 55 15.70 -11.87 -9.20
CA LEU A 55 15.52 -11.28 -10.54
C LEU A 55 16.62 -10.23 -10.81
N PRO A 56 17.36 -10.34 -11.92
CA PRO A 56 18.33 -9.32 -12.29
C PRO A 56 17.67 -7.95 -12.46
N LYS A 57 18.24 -6.93 -11.79
CA LYS A 57 17.73 -5.54 -11.76
C LYS A 57 16.35 -5.41 -11.08
N ALA A 58 16.04 -6.24 -10.09
CA ALA A 58 14.82 -6.15 -9.30
C ALA A 58 14.62 -4.75 -8.68
N ASP A 59 15.67 -4.18 -8.10
CA ASP A 59 15.72 -2.82 -7.54
C ASP A 59 15.31 -1.76 -8.58
N GLN A 60 15.91 -1.82 -9.78
CA GLN A 60 15.60 -0.89 -10.87
C GLN A 60 14.17 -1.08 -11.37
N LEU A 61 13.65 -2.32 -11.40
CA LEU A 61 12.27 -2.59 -11.77
C LEU A 61 11.33 -1.88 -10.80
N ILE A 62 11.52 -2.09 -9.50
CA ILE A 62 10.69 -1.49 -8.45
C ILE A 62 10.74 0.04 -8.54
N ALA A 63 11.95 0.61 -8.63
CA ALA A 63 12.13 2.05 -8.76
C ALA A 63 11.40 2.60 -10.00
N SER A 64 11.56 1.95 -11.16
CA SER A 64 10.90 2.37 -12.41
C SER A 64 9.38 2.32 -12.33
N LEU A 65 8.82 1.31 -11.64
CA LEU A 65 7.37 1.20 -11.42
C LEU A 65 6.86 2.30 -10.49
N ARG A 66 7.68 2.76 -9.53
CA ARG A 66 7.36 3.87 -8.63
C ARG A 66 7.50 5.25 -9.27
N GLU A 67 8.40 5.39 -10.24
CA GLU A 67 8.57 6.62 -11.03
C GLU A 67 7.44 6.83 -12.04
N ASP A 68 6.88 5.75 -12.60
CA ASP A 68 5.82 5.83 -13.61
C ASP A 68 4.43 6.13 -12.98
N PRO A 69 3.76 7.23 -13.36
CA PRO A 69 2.46 7.61 -12.80
C PRO A 69 1.37 6.54 -12.92
N SER A 70 1.45 5.69 -13.94
CA SER A 70 0.43 4.67 -14.21
C SER A 70 0.60 3.41 -13.36
N THR A 71 1.81 3.15 -12.84
CA THR A 71 2.11 1.97 -12.00
C THR A 71 2.50 2.33 -10.58
N ARG A 72 2.79 3.60 -10.26
CA ARG A 72 3.33 3.99 -8.95
C ARG A 72 2.48 3.61 -7.75
N ARG A 73 1.18 3.37 -7.95
CA ARG A 73 0.24 2.98 -6.89
C ARG A 73 0.09 1.47 -6.72
N VAL A 74 0.66 0.65 -7.61
CA VAL A 74 0.53 -0.82 -7.54
C VAL A 74 1.19 -1.36 -6.28
N SER A 75 0.62 -2.40 -5.66
CA SER A 75 1.33 -3.12 -4.61
C SER A 75 2.49 -3.90 -5.22
N ILE A 76 3.63 -3.90 -4.55
CA ILE A 76 4.85 -4.59 -4.96
C ILE A 76 5.31 -5.46 -3.78
N ALA A 77 5.25 -6.78 -3.94
CA ALA A 77 5.76 -7.74 -2.97
C ALA A 77 7.08 -8.35 -3.48
N ILE A 78 8.10 -8.40 -2.65
CA ILE A 78 9.29 -9.21 -2.93
C ILE A 78 9.03 -10.63 -2.46
N VAL A 79 9.37 -11.62 -3.28
CA VAL A 79 9.50 -13.01 -2.83
C VAL A 79 10.97 -13.38 -2.72
N ALA A 80 11.36 -13.95 -1.58
CA ALA A 80 12.75 -14.26 -1.29
C ALA A 80 12.87 -15.65 -0.66
N ARG A 81 13.94 -16.37 -1.03
CA ARG A 81 14.28 -17.69 -0.47
C ARG A 81 15.40 -17.56 0.55
N GLY A 82 15.35 -18.42 1.58
CA GLY A 82 16.37 -18.47 2.62
C GLY A 82 16.32 -17.29 3.59
N ASP A 83 17.44 -17.10 4.30
CA ASP A 83 17.59 -16.11 5.36
C ASP A 83 17.58 -14.66 4.85
N LEU A 84 17.45 -13.72 5.79
CA LEU A 84 17.41 -12.30 5.52
C LEU A 84 18.72 -11.81 4.92
N ASP A 85 18.66 -11.30 3.70
CA ASP A 85 19.80 -10.79 2.95
C ASP A 85 19.82 -9.24 3.03
N PRO A 86 20.95 -8.58 3.32
CA PRO A 86 21.06 -7.12 3.26
C PRO A 86 20.56 -6.49 1.95
N ALA A 87 20.65 -7.18 0.81
CA ALA A 87 20.14 -6.72 -0.48
C ALA A 87 18.63 -6.45 -0.48
N GLU A 88 17.90 -7.09 0.44
CA GLU A 88 16.46 -6.89 0.60
C GLU A 88 16.09 -5.49 1.13
N VAL A 89 16.99 -4.85 1.88
CA VAL A 89 16.80 -3.48 2.35
C VAL A 89 16.72 -2.53 1.15
N ALA A 90 17.60 -2.70 0.16
CA ALA A 90 17.60 -1.90 -1.05
C ALA A 90 16.29 -2.04 -1.84
N LEU A 91 15.67 -3.23 -1.84
CA LEU A 91 14.38 -3.45 -2.51
C LEU A 91 13.22 -2.73 -1.80
N LEU A 92 13.25 -2.68 -0.46
CA LEU A 92 12.29 -1.90 0.32
C LEU A 92 12.48 -0.40 0.12
N GLU A 93 13.73 0.07 0.11
CA GLU A 93 14.08 1.48 -0.15
C GLU A 93 13.70 1.91 -1.57
N ALA A 94 13.81 1.01 -2.56
CA ALA A 94 13.31 1.23 -3.92
C ALA A 94 11.77 1.36 -3.98
N GLY A 95 11.06 0.98 -2.91
CA GLY A 95 9.62 1.20 -2.75
C GLY A 95 8.78 -0.07 -2.77
N ALA A 96 9.36 -1.26 -2.55
CA ALA A 96 8.57 -2.46 -2.32
C ALA A 96 7.73 -2.32 -1.03
N ASN A 97 6.52 -2.90 -1.04
CA ASN A 97 5.60 -2.82 0.09
C ASN A 97 5.92 -3.85 1.19
N ALA A 98 6.41 -5.02 0.81
CA ALA A 98 6.69 -6.10 1.74
C ALA A 98 7.64 -7.13 1.13
N ILE A 99 8.24 -7.94 2.00
CA ILE A 99 9.00 -9.15 1.64
C ILE A 99 8.28 -10.37 2.18
N LEU A 100 7.99 -11.31 1.29
CA LEU A 100 7.33 -12.58 1.57
C LEU A 100 8.35 -13.70 1.38
N ARG A 101 8.49 -14.56 2.39
CA ARG A 101 9.43 -15.68 2.34
C ARG A 101 8.84 -16.85 1.56
N LEU A 102 9.71 -17.55 0.83
CA LEU A 102 9.44 -18.84 0.23
C LEU A 102 10.27 -19.92 0.96
N PRO A 103 9.69 -21.11 1.25
CA PRO A 103 8.30 -21.47 0.98
C PRO A 103 7.30 -20.67 1.86
N PRO A 104 6.03 -20.53 1.43
CA PRO A 104 5.03 -19.77 2.17
C PRO A 104 4.80 -20.27 3.59
N GLY A 105 4.87 -19.36 4.57
CA GLY A 105 4.50 -19.61 5.96
C GLY A 105 2.99 -19.48 6.24
N PRO A 106 2.54 -19.77 7.47
CA PRO A 106 1.12 -19.75 7.83
C PRO A 106 0.46 -18.36 7.71
N ASP A 107 1.22 -17.27 7.80
CA ASP A 107 0.74 -15.89 7.67
C ASP A 107 0.87 -15.32 6.24
N TRP A 108 1.39 -16.11 5.29
CA TRP A 108 1.73 -15.63 3.95
C TRP A 108 0.50 -15.15 3.19
N ASP A 109 -0.58 -15.95 3.20
CA ASP A 109 -1.83 -15.62 2.53
C ASP A 109 -2.45 -14.34 3.11
N ASP A 110 -2.44 -14.16 4.43
CA ASP A 110 -2.93 -12.94 5.08
C ASP A 110 -2.10 -11.71 4.69
N ARG A 111 -0.77 -11.86 4.63
CA ARG A 111 0.13 -10.78 4.20
C ARG A 111 -0.06 -10.43 2.73
N LEU A 112 -0.23 -11.42 1.85
CA LEU A 112 -0.54 -11.17 0.44
C LEU A 112 -1.92 -10.54 0.30
N MET A 113 -2.93 -11.01 1.04
CA MET A 113 -4.27 -10.44 1.02
C MET A 113 -4.25 -8.98 1.45
N ARG A 114 -3.46 -8.57 2.44
CA ARG A 114 -3.28 -7.14 2.77
C ARG A 114 -2.64 -6.30 1.65
N LEU A 115 -1.90 -6.94 0.74
CA LEU A 115 -1.28 -6.29 -0.42
C LEU A 115 -2.20 -6.28 -1.64
N LEU A 116 -3.06 -7.30 -1.81
CA LEU A 116 -4.10 -7.35 -2.85
C LEU A 116 -5.31 -6.51 -2.48
N ASP A 117 -5.64 -6.47 -1.20
CA ASP A 117 -6.61 -5.58 -0.57
C ASP A 117 -5.99 -4.18 -0.43
N VAL A 118 -5.40 -3.65 -1.52
CA VAL A 118 -5.20 -2.20 -1.63
C VAL A 118 -6.61 -1.65 -1.79
N PRO A 119 -7.24 -1.09 -0.75
CA PRO A 119 -8.48 -0.39 -0.97
C PRO A 119 -8.09 0.78 -1.90
N PRO A 120 -8.78 0.99 -3.03
CA PRO A 120 -8.27 1.84 -4.08
C PRO A 120 -7.77 3.17 -3.50
N ARG A 121 -6.46 3.44 -3.57
CA ARG A 121 -5.92 4.68 -3.00
C ARG A 121 -6.14 5.78 -4.01
N ARG A 122 -7.20 6.56 -3.79
CA ARG A 122 -7.40 7.80 -4.54
C ARG A 122 -6.37 8.80 -4.03
N GLU A 123 -5.55 9.33 -4.93
CA GLU A 123 -4.82 10.56 -4.60
C GLU A 123 -5.86 11.63 -4.38
N ALA A 124 -5.81 12.21 -3.20
CA ALA A 124 -6.75 13.20 -2.76
C ALA A 124 -5.91 14.37 -2.28
N ARG A 125 -6.35 15.59 -2.56
CA ARG A 125 -5.76 16.81 -1.97
C ARG A 125 -6.82 17.44 -1.10
N LEU A 126 -7.17 16.73 -0.03
CA LEU A 126 -8.24 17.14 0.87
C LEU A 126 -7.62 17.86 2.05
N PRO A 127 -8.17 19.01 2.47
CA PRO A 127 -7.85 19.56 3.77
C PRO A 127 -8.31 18.57 4.85
N VAL A 128 -7.43 18.29 5.80
CA VAL A 128 -7.71 17.46 6.97
C VAL A 128 -7.32 18.26 8.19
N GLU A 129 -8.18 18.32 9.19
CA GLU A 129 -7.80 18.78 10.52
C GLU A 129 -7.66 17.56 11.42
N PHE A 130 -6.68 17.59 12.32
CA PHE A 130 -6.49 16.48 13.23
C PHE A 130 -6.16 16.96 14.64
N GLY A 131 -6.63 16.23 15.65
CA GLY A 131 -6.22 16.39 17.03
C GLY A 131 -5.29 15.24 17.46
N VAL A 132 -4.21 15.56 18.17
CA VAL A 132 -3.36 14.57 18.84
C VAL A 132 -3.82 14.44 20.28
N ASP A 133 -4.26 13.26 20.70
CA ASP A 133 -4.63 13.04 22.10
C ASP A 133 -3.40 12.64 22.92
N THR A 134 -2.64 13.63 23.37
CA THR A 134 -1.41 13.40 24.15
C THR A 134 -1.67 13.07 25.63
N LEU A 135 -2.89 13.26 26.13
CA LEU A 135 -3.22 13.14 27.56
C LEU A 135 -4.55 12.42 27.87
N GLY A 136 -5.23 11.85 26.88
CA GLY A 136 -6.52 11.18 27.06
C GLY A 136 -7.67 12.14 27.40
N THR A 137 -7.51 13.43 27.10
CA THR A 137 -8.45 14.50 27.50
C THR A 137 -9.36 14.93 26.35
N GLY A 138 -9.13 14.46 25.12
CA GLY A 138 -9.99 14.75 23.96
C GLY A 138 -10.07 16.21 23.53
N VAL A 139 -9.21 17.09 24.07
CA VAL A 139 -9.17 18.53 23.76
C VAL A 139 -7.75 18.92 23.32
N GLY A 140 -7.27 18.28 22.25
CA GLY A 140 -6.06 18.70 21.57
C GLY A 140 -6.32 19.88 20.62
N GLU A 141 -5.31 20.73 20.40
CA GLU A 141 -5.36 21.74 19.35
C GLU A 141 -5.57 21.06 17.99
N ARG A 142 -6.53 21.54 17.19
CA ARG A 142 -6.76 21.06 15.83
C ARG A 142 -5.63 21.58 14.93
N VAL A 143 -4.88 20.66 14.36
CA VAL A 143 -3.75 20.95 13.48
C VAL A 143 -4.18 20.71 12.02
N PRO A 144 -3.93 21.66 11.11
CA PRO A 144 -4.18 21.45 9.70
C PRO A 144 -3.14 20.51 9.07
N ALA A 145 -3.62 19.66 8.17
CA ALA A 145 -2.85 18.77 7.31
C ALA A 145 -3.48 18.68 5.92
N GLN A 146 -2.72 18.12 4.99
CA GLN A 146 -3.22 17.76 3.67
C GLN A 146 -3.26 16.24 3.54
N ALA A 147 -4.43 15.67 3.27
CA ALA A 147 -4.49 14.30 2.77
C ALA A 147 -3.78 14.25 1.41
N VAL A 148 -2.98 13.22 1.20
CA VAL A 148 -2.24 12.96 -0.05
C VAL A 148 -2.85 11.76 -0.76
N ASN A 149 -3.25 10.75 0.01
CA ASN A 149 -4.07 9.65 -0.45
C ASN A 149 -4.96 9.13 0.68
N LEU A 150 -6.06 8.51 0.29
CA LEU A 150 -7.05 7.94 1.18
C LEU A 150 -7.41 6.52 0.73
N SER A 151 -7.62 5.63 1.70
CA SER A 151 -8.13 4.27 1.52
C SER A 151 -9.06 3.91 2.67
N ARG A 152 -9.81 2.80 2.56
CA ARG A 152 -10.64 2.27 3.64
C ARG A 152 -9.87 2.01 4.94
N SER A 153 -8.60 1.61 4.85
CA SER A 153 -7.78 1.22 6.00
C SER A 153 -6.93 2.35 6.58
N GLY A 154 -6.84 3.49 5.90
CA GLY A 154 -5.99 4.57 6.36
C GLY A 154 -5.80 5.69 5.34
N ILE A 155 -5.05 6.69 5.79
CA ILE A 155 -4.80 7.94 5.09
C ILE A 155 -3.32 8.30 5.17
N LEU A 156 -2.77 8.87 4.10
CA LEU A 156 -1.46 9.52 4.13
C LEU A 156 -1.68 11.02 4.27
N ILE A 157 -1.13 11.62 5.32
CA ILE A 157 -1.20 13.06 5.55
C ILE A 157 0.18 13.71 5.40
N GLU A 158 0.19 14.93 4.86
CA GLU A 158 1.32 15.85 4.88
C GLU A 158 1.05 16.96 5.90
N THR A 159 1.95 17.14 6.86
CA THR A 159 1.85 18.22 7.87
C THR A 159 3.23 18.76 8.26
N SER A 160 3.25 19.95 8.85
CA SER A 160 4.46 20.50 9.52
C SER A 160 4.54 20.15 11.00
N ALA A 161 3.47 19.60 11.59
CA ALA A 161 3.50 19.17 12.98
C ALA A 161 4.39 17.95 13.19
N GLU A 162 5.01 17.89 14.36
CA GLU A 162 5.83 16.76 14.77
C GLU A 162 4.91 15.64 15.29
N LEU A 163 4.83 14.55 14.52
CA LEU A 163 4.09 13.34 14.89
C LEU A 163 5.06 12.18 15.14
N GLY A 164 4.79 11.43 16.20
CA GLY A 164 5.44 10.17 16.53
C GLY A 164 4.74 8.98 15.90
N VAL A 165 5.51 7.93 15.56
CA VAL A 165 4.91 6.62 15.26
C VAL A 165 4.34 6.07 16.56
N GLY A 166 3.05 5.70 16.52
CA GLY A 166 2.29 5.26 17.70
C GLY A 166 1.26 6.28 18.19
N ASP A 167 1.32 7.53 17.73
CA ASP A 167 0.37 8.57 18.14
C ASP A 167 -1.04 8.25 17.65
N ASP A 168 -2.02 8.41 18.54
CA ASP A 168 -3.44 8.29 18.22
C ASP A 168 -4.00 9.67 17.85
N LEU A 169 -4.67 9.71 16.70
CA LEU A 169 -5.18 10.91 16.06
C LEU A 169 -6.70 10.81 15.87
N GLU A 170 -7.38 11.91 16.15
CA GLU A 170 -8.75 12.13 15.66
C GLU A 170 -8.67 13.01 14.42
N LEU A 171 -9.14 12.50 13.28
CA LEU A 171 -9.08 13.12 11.97
C LEU A 171 -10.46 13.60 11.58
N GLU A 172 -10.56 14.84 11.13
CA GLU A 172 -11.77 15.47 10.60
C GLU A 172 -11.50 15.97 9.18
N PHE A 173 -12.30 15.52 8.22
CA PHE A 173 -12.15 15.90 6.81
C PHE A 173 -13.48 15.76 6.07
N SER A 174 -13.59 16.40 4.89
CA SER A 174 -14.81 16.35 4.08
C SER A 174 -14.59 15.62 2.76
N LEU A 175 -15.49 14.68 2.44
CA LEU A 175 -15.56 14.01 1.14
C LEU A 175 -16.87 14.39 0.45
N GLU A 176 -16.80 14.94 -0.76
CA GLU A 176 -18.00 15.32 -1.54
C GLU A 176 -18.97 16.26 -0.81
N GLY A 177 -18.49 17.02 0.19
CA GLY A 177 -19.29 17.92 1.03
C GLY A 177 -19.83 17.29 2.31
N GLU A 178 -19.57 16.00 2.56
CA GLU A 178 -19.90 15.30 3.79
C GLU A 178 -18.71 15.31 4.76
N ALA A 179 -18.89 15.87 5.96
CA ALA A 179 -17.89 15.84 7.01
C ALA A 179 -17.80 14.43 7.63
N LEU A 180 -16.56 13.94 7.78
CA LEU A 180 -16.23 12.64 8.31
C LEU A 180 -15.26 12.78 9.48
N LEU A 181 -15.50 11.96 10.50
CA LEU A 181 -14.64 11.82 11.66
C LEU A 181 -14.06 10.40 11.67
N ALA A 182 -12.74 10.29 11.78
CA ALA A 182 -12.05 9.01 11.86
C ALA A 182 -11.00 9.03 12.96
N HIS A 183 -10.93 7.96 13.74
CA HIS A 183 -9.81 7.75 14.66
C HIS A 183 -8.76 6.90 13.95
N GLY A 184 -7.48 7.19 14.18
CA GLY A 184 -6.41 6.40 13.61
C GLY A 184 -5.09 6.55 14.33
N ARG A 185 -4.17 5.62 14.08
CA ARG A 185 -2.85 5.60 14.67
C ARG A 185 -1.78 5.84 13.62
N VAL A 186 -0.77 6.65 13.94
CA VAL A 186 0.41 6.81 13.09
C VAL A 186 1.20 5.50 13.09
N VAL A 187 1.24 4.80 11.96
CA VAL A 187 1.90 3.49 11.83
C VAL A 187 3.24 3.54 11.13
N ARG A 188 3.50 4.62 10.38
CA ARG A 188 4.78 4.82 9.68
C ARG A 188 5.02 6.28 9.35
N ARG A 189 6.29 6.64 9.27
CA ARG A 189 6.76 7.92 8.73
C ARG A 189 7.35 7.70 7.34
N GLY A 190 6.97 8.53 6.39
CA GLY A 190 7.54 8.58 5.04
C GLY A 190 8.65 9.61 4.94
N ALA A 191 8.68 10.36 3.83
CA ALA A 191 9.48 11.59 3.70
C ALA A 191 9.18 12.56 4.87
N PRO A 192 10.00 13.61 5.14
CA PRO A 192 10.05 14.29 6.43
C PRO A 192 8.72 14.79 7.02
N ARG A 193 7.74 15.07 6.16
CA ARG A 193 6.42 15.63 6.46
C ARG A 193 5.25 14.67 6.24
N PHE A 194 5.51 13.44 5.82
CA PHE A 194 4.49 12.48 5.42
C PHE A 194 4.30 11.40 6.49
N PHE A 195 3.06 11.21 6.91
CA PHE A 195 2.70 10.26 7.97
C PHE A 195 1.58 9.35 7.51
N GLY A 196 1.82 8.04 7.57
CA GLY A 196 0.80 7.04 7.30
C GLY A 196 -0.01 6.77 8.56
N VAL A 197 -1.30 7.10 8.52
CA VAL A 197 -2.24 6.88 9.62
C VAL A 197 -3.14 5.71 9.26
N GLN A 198 -3.17 4.68 10.11
CA GLN A 198 -4.08 3.55 9.99
C GLN A 198 -5.36 3.86 10.76
N PHE A 199 -6.51 3.70 10.12
CA PHE A 199 -7.79 3.92 10.81
C PHE A 199 -8.06 2.82 11.83
N ALA A 200 -8.62 3.22 12.96
CA ALA A 200 -9.38 2.34 13.84
C ALA A 200 -10.68 1.89 13.15
N PRO A 201 -11.45 0.94 13.71
CA PRO A 201 -12.75 0.56 13.16
C PRO A 201 -13.62 1.79 12.89
N LEU A 202 -13.93 2.03 11.61
CA LEU A 202 -14.74 3.15 11.17
C LEU A 202 -16.23 2.85 11.41
N PRO A 203 -17.04 3.86 11.72
CA PRO A 203 -18.49 3.74 11.62
C PRO A 203 -18.92 3.35 10.20
N ASP A 204 -20.00 2.57 10.07
CA ASP A 204 -20.48 2.06 8.77
C ASP A 204 -20.67 3.17 7.74
N TYR A 205 -21.23 4.32 8.15
CA TYR A 205 -21.43 5.46 7.25
C TYR A 205 -20.10 6.00 6.70
N ALA A 206 -19.07 6.13 7.55
CA ALA A 206 -17.77 6.65 7.15
C ALA A 206 -17.03 5.66 6.25
N ALA A 207 -17.11 4.36 6.55
CA ALA A 207 -16.55 3.32 5.71
C ALA A 207 -17.16 3.33 4.29
N VAL A 208 -18.49 3.42 4.19
CA VAL A 208 -19.21 3.46 2.90
C VAL A 208 -18.88 4.73 2.11
N THR A 209 -18.85 5.91 2.75
CA THR A 209 -18.51 7.16 2.07
C THR A 209 -17.05 7.14 1.58
N ILE A 210 -16.12 6.65 2.39
CA ILE A 210 -14.71 6.50 1.98
C ILE A 210 -14.62 5.53 0.80
N GLU A 211 -15.26 4.35 0.86
CA GLU A 211 -15.26 3.37 -0.23
C GLU A 211 -15.82 3.94 -1.53
N ARG A 212 -16.93 4.70 -1.47
CA ARG A 212 -17.51 5.37 -2.64
C ARG A 212 -16.57 6.40 -3.25
N PHE A 213 -15.95 7.23 -2.42
CA PHE A 213 -14.99 8.23 -2.86
C PHE A 213 -13.73 7.62 -3.48
N VAL A 214 -13.27 6.52 -2.90
CA VAL A 214 -12.12 5.73 -3.31
C VAL A 214 -12.39 4.99 -4.63
N GLY A 215 -13.60 4.43 -4.79
CA GLY A 215 -14.01 3.65 -5.96
C GLY A 215 -14.56 4.48 -7.14
N SER A 216 -14.76 5.78 -6.96
CA SER A 216 -15.19 6.67 -8.05
C SER A 216 -14.02 7.07 -8.94
N PRO A 217 -14.17 7.03 -10.28
CA PRO A 217 -13.13 7.50 -11.20
C PRO A 217 -12.85 8.99 -10.99
N GLU A 218 -11.56 9.38 -11.05
CA GLU A 218 -11.16 10.79 -11.06
C GLU A 218 -11.91 11.52 -12.19
N ALA A 219 -12.69 12.55 -11.83
CA ALA A 219 -13.30 13.47 -12.79
C ALA A 219 -12.25 14.45 -13.33
#